data_AF-A0A5R8KHK8-F1
#
_entry.id   AF-A0A5R8KHK8-F1
#
_cell.length_a   1.000
_cell.length_b   1.000
_cell.length_c   1.000
_cell.angle_alpha   90.00
_cell.angle_beta   90.00
_cell.angle_gamma   90.00
#
_symmetry.space_group_name_H-M   'P 1'
#
loop_
_entity.id
_entity.type
_entity.pdbx_description
1 polymer ?
#
loop_
_entity_poly.entity_id
_entity_poly.type
_entity_poly.pdbx_seq_one_letter_code
_entity_poly.pdbx_strand_id
1 'polypeptide(L)'
;MSDPRNAAHDKKVSQEKEKKHHSDEAETTAPGEVDENATASEAPQSAPAGLEGSVKVLTLLKDMDFHSRATLERLAEMMLTVGDELKQKEFAKQVGDLFSAQDTFQSQLVDLIQAYQAEVTRMQGDSA
;
A
#
# COMPACT_ATOMS: atom_id res chain seq x y z
N MET A 1 26.64 -16.57 44.26
CA MET A 1 26.71 -17.43 43.06
C MET A 1 25.48 -17.11 42.24
N SER A 2 25.64 -16.78 40.96
CA SER A 2 24.58 -16.13 40.15
C SER A 2 24.33 -16.92 38.86
N ASP A 3 23.09 -16.87 38.35
CA ASP A 3 22.64 -17.74 37.25
C ASP A 3 23.37 -17.45 35.91
N PRO A 4 23.91 -18.46 35.21
CA PRO A 4 24.70 -18.27 33.99
C PRO A 4 23.89 -17.98 32.71
N ARG A 5 22.55 -17.93 32.75
CA ARG A 5 21.72 -17.90 31.53
C ARG A 5 21.52 -16.53 30.85
N ASN A 6 22.11 -15.46 31.35
CA ASN A 6 21.98 -14.10 30.78
C ASN A 6 23.17 -13.69 29.90
N ALA A 7 23.60 -14.57 28.97
CA ALA A 7 24.86 -14.45 28.23
C ALA A 7 24.74 -14.75 26.72
N ALA A 8 23.72 -14.20 26.05
CA ALA A 8 23.60 -14.20 24.60
C ALA A 8 22.80 -12.98 24.10
N HIS A 9 23.00 -12.61 22.83
CA HIS A 9 22.26 -11.55 22.10
C HIS A 9 22.51 -10.08 22.47
N ASP A 10 23.73 -9.71 22.88
CA ASP A 10 24.22 -8.35 22.54
C ASP A 10 24.77 -8.34 21.11
N LYS A 11 23.96 -7.85 20.17
CA LYS A 11 24.37 -7.49 18.81
C LYS A 11 23.58 -6.27 18.33
N LYS A 12 23.98 -5.08 18.82
CA LYS A 12 23.56 -3.80 18.24
C LYS A 12 23.98 -3.74 16.77
N VAL A 13 23.01 -3.61 15.86
CA VAL A 13 23.27 -3.18 14.48
C VAL A 13 23.42 -1.65 14.50
N SER A 14 24.65 -1.16 14.34
CA SER A 14 24.91 0.25 14.11
C SER A 14 24.91 0.52 12.61
N GLN A 15 23.97 1.32 12.13
CA GLN A 15 24.08 1.94 10.81
C GLN A 15 24.62 3.36 11.00
N GLU A 16 25.88 3.54 10.62
CA GLU A 16 26.54 4.84 10.69
C GLU A 16 26.03 5.79 9.61
N LYS A 17 26.06 7.09 9.89
CA LYS A 17 25.30 8.11 9.19
C LYS A 17 26.20 9.29 8.88
N GLU A 18 26.83 9.26 7.71
CA GLU A 18 27.64 10.38 7.23
C GLU A 18 26.93 11.19 6.14
N LYS A 19 27.08 12.51 6.22
CA LYS A 19 26.68 13.46 5.18
C LYS A 19 27.79 14.49 5.00
N LYS A 20 28.28 14.59 3.76
CA LYS A 20 28.69 15.84 3.09
C LYS A 20 29.82 16.66 3.74
N HIS A 21 30.90 16.88 2.99
CA HIS A 21 31.41 18.20 2.52
C HIS A 21 32.70 17.93 1.69
N HIS A 22 33.28 18.77 0.83
CA HIS A 22 32.96 19.94 0.00
C HIS A 22 34.31 20.67 -0.20
N SER A 23 34.81 20.82 -1.43
CA SER A 23 35.65 21.93 -1.95
C SER A 23 36.10 21.61 -3.38
N ASP A 24 36.00 22.52 -4.37
CA ASP A 24 36.79 23.75 -4.67
C ASP A 24 38.20 23.41 -5.20
N GLU A 25 38.77 24.02 -6.26
CA GLU A 25 38.45 25.19 -7.12
C GLU A 25 38.90 24.87 -8.59
N ALA A 26 38.66 25.60 -9.70
CA ALA A 26 37.98 26.88 -10.05
C ALA A 26 37.29 26.69 -11.46
N GLU A 27 37.21 27.56 -12.51
CA GLU A 27 37.70 28.92 -12.83
C GLU A 27 36.90 29.56 -14.03
N THR A 28 37.17 30.85 -14.33
CA THR A 28 37.11 31.67 -15.59
C THR A 28 36.55 31.04 -16.91
N THR A 29 35.65 31.64 -17.72
CA THR A 29 35.64 33.03 -18.28
C THR A 29 34.26 33.47 -18.86
N ALA A 30 33.86 34.75 -18.64
CA ALA A 30 33.12 35.73 -19.50
C ALA A 30 31.82 35.37 -20.32
N PRO A 31 31.04 36.37 -20.82
CA PRO A 31 29.65 36.18 -21.28
C PRO A 31 29.35 36.48 -22.77
N GLY A 32 28.19 35.98 -23.24
CA GLY A 32 27.57 36.18 -24.56
C GLY A 32 26.77 34.92 -24.95
N GLU A 33 25.68 34.93 -25.72
CA GLU A 33 24.84 35.99 -26.31
C GLU A 33 23.35 35.59 -26.20
N VAL A 34 22.42 36.42 -26.70
CA VAL A 34 21.00 36.05 -26.82
C VAL A 34 20.74 35.24 -28.08
N ASP A 35 19.87 34.22 -27.99
CA ASP A 35 19.21 33.61 -29.16
C ASP A 35 17.73 33.34 -28.82
N GLU A 36 16.82 34.06 -29.49
CA GLU A 36 15.39 33.79 -29.44
C GLU A 36 15.04 32.68 -30.43
N ASN A 37 15.08 31.43 -29.99
CA ASN A 37 14.52 30.32 -30.76
C ASN A 37 13.39 29.62 -30.00
N ALA A 38 12.18 30.14 -30.19
CA ALA A 38 10.94 29.56 -29.68
C ALA A 38 10.56 28.29 -30.46
N THR A 39 11.36 27.22 -30.34
CA THR A 39 10.93 25.88 -30.72
C THR A 39 9.79 25.46 -29.80
N ALA A 40 8.59 25.37 -30.37
CA ALA A 40 7.39 25.00 -29.65
C ALA A 40 7.58 23.62 -29.02
N SER A 41 7.68 23.58 -27.68
CA SER A 41 7.64 22.34 -26.94
C SER A 41 6.20 21.82 -26.96
N GLU A 42 5.87 20.99 -27.94
CA GLU A 42 4.74 20.07 -27.85
C GLU A 42 5.02 19.14 -26.66
N ALA A 43 4.61 19.59 -25.47
CA ALA A 43 4.61 18.76 -24.29
C ALA A 43 3.79 17.51 -24.63
N PRO A 44 4.35 16.28 -24.51
CA PRO A 44 3.63 15.08 -24.85
C PRO A 44 2.36 15.03 -24.01
N GLN A 45 1.20 14.79 -24.64
CA GLN A 45 -0.07 14.65 -23.93
C GLN A 45 0.07 13.53 -22.91
N SER A 46 0.26 13.92 -21.64
CA SER A 46 0.26 12.99 -20.54
C SER A 46 -1.15 12.40 -20.43
N ALA A 47 -1.25 11.08 -20.36
CA ALA A 47 -2.46 10.43 -19.91
C ALA A 47 -2.88 11.10 -18.59
N PRO A 48 -4.14 11.54 -18.43
CA PRO A 48 -4.51 12.50 -17.40
C PRO A 48 -4.10 11.98 -16.03
N ALA A 49 -3.26 12.74 -15.32
CA ALA A 49 -2.42 12.23 -14.23
C ALA A 49 -3.20 11.57 -13.06
N GLY A 50 -4.50 11.84 -12.92
CA GLY A 50 -5.38 11.14 -11.99
C GLY A 50 -5.72 9.69 -12.37
N LEU A 51 -5.74 9.35 -13.67
CA LEU A 51 -6.14 8.02 -14.16
C LEU A 51 -5.16 6.92 -13.73
N GLU A 52 -3.84 7.15 -13.84
CA GLU A 52 -2.83 6.18 -13.39
C GLU A 52 -2.90 5.97 -11.87
N GLY A 53 -3.16 7.04 -11.11
CA GLY A 53 -3.42 6.96 -9.66
C GLY A 53 -4.68 6.15 -9.35
N SER A 54 -5.76 6.37 -10.09
CA SER A 54 -7.04 5.68 -9.91
C SER A 54 -6.92 4.18 -10.25
N VAL A 55 -6.21 3.82 -11.32
CA VAL A 55 -5.92 2.42 -11.64
C VAL A 55 -5.14 1.73 -10.52
N LYS A 56 -4.16 2.40 -9.89
CA LYS A 56 -3.43 1.86 -8.72
C LYS A 56 -4.33 1.65 -7.50
N VAL A 57 -5.25 2.58 -7.22
CA VAL A 57 -6.26 2.44 -6.15
C VAL A 57 -7.19 1.26 -6.44
N LEU A 58 -7.66 1.10 -7.67
CA LEU A 58 -8.52 -0.02 -8.05
C LEU A 58 -7.84 -1.39 -7.90
N THR A 59 -6.54 -1.49 -8.21
CA THR A 59 -5.74 -2.69 -7.94
C THR A 59 -5.67 -2.98 -6.44
N LEU A 60 -5.31 -1.99 -5.61
CA LEU A 60 -5.20 -2.16 -4.16
C LEU A 60 -6.54 -2.58 -3.51
N LEU A 61 -7.66 -2.05 -3.97
CA LEU A 61 -8.99 -2.46 -3.51
C LEU A 61 -9.27 -3.94 -3.87
N LYS A 62 -8.91 -4.38 -5.07
CA LYS A 62 -9.09 -5.79 -5.52
C LYS A 62 -8.18 -6.76 -4.77
N ASP A 63 -6.94 -6.37 -4.50
CA ASP A 63 -6.04 -7.13 -3.63
C ASP A 63 -6.65 -7.25 -2.22
N MET A 64 -7.25 -6.18 -1.69
CA MET A 64 -7.90 -6.19 -0.38
C MET A 64 -9.16 -7.09 -0.36
N ASP A 65 -9.94 -7.18 -1.44
CA ASP A 65 -11.07 -8.13 -1.54
C ASP A 65 -10.59 -9.59 -1.53
N PHE A 66 -9.52 -9.91 -2.26
CA PHE A 66 -8.93 -11.24 -2.24
C PHE A 66 -8.49 -11.66 -0.82
N HIS A 67 -7.79 -10.78 -0.11
CA HIS A 67 -7.42 -11.03 1.30
C HIS A 67 -8.63 -11.06 2.24
N SER A 68 -9.69 -10.28 1.97
CA SER A 68 -10.92 -10.28 2.75
C SER A 68 -11.66 -11.62 2.67
N ARG A 69 -11.74 -12.22 1.48
CA ARG A 69 -12.33 -13.56 1.28
C ARG A 69 -11.56 -14.66 2.02
N ALA A 70 -10.22 -14.67 1.90
CA ALA A 70 -9.38 -15.59 2.66
C ALA A 70 -9.51 -15.39 4.19
N THR A 71 -9.77 -14.16 4.63
CA THR A 71 -10.03 -13.84 6.04
C THR A 71 -11.37 -14.41 6.52
N LEU A 72 -12.43 -14.39 5.68
CA LEU A 72 -13.71 -15.04 5.99
C LEU A 72 -13.57 -16.55 6.15
N GLU A 73 -12.89 -17.22 5.22
CA GLU A 73 -12.60 -18.66 5.30
C GLU A 73 -11.86 -19.00 6.61
N ARG A 74 -10.83 -18.21 6.95
CA ARG A 74 -10.05 -18.39 8.19
C ARG A 74 -10.86 -18.11 9.46
N LEU A 75 -11.78 -17.14 9.45
CA LEU A 75 -12.68 -16.87 10.58
C LEU A 75 -13.71 -18.00 10.76
N ALA A 76 -14.23 -18.58 9.68
CA ALA A 76 -15.13 -19.74 9.74
C ALA A 76 -14.42 -21.00 10.29
N GLU A 77 -13.20 -21.27 9.83
CA GLU A 77 -12.34 -22.35 10.37
C GLU A 77 -12.11 -22.18 11.87
N MET A 78 -11.68 -20.99 12.31
CA MET A 78 -11.48 -20.71 13.74
C MET A 78 -12.77 -20.82 14.55
N MET A 79 -13.93 -20.42 14.00
CA MET A 79 -15.23 -20.55 14.68
C MET A 79 -15.58 -22.01 14.96
N LEU A 80 -15.33 -22.90 14.00
CA LEU A 80 -15.54 -24.34 14.14
C LEU A 80 -14.59 -24.95 15.18
N THR A 81 -13.28 -24.68 15.08
CA THR A 81 -12.29 -25.23 16.02
C THR A 81 -12.51 -24.72 17.45
N VAL A 82 -12.69 -23.41 17.64
CA VAL A 82 -12.96 -22.83 18.97
C VAL A 82 -14.30 -23.32 19.53
N GLY A 83 -15.33 -23.38 18.68
CA GLY A 83 -16.68 -23.75 19.07
C GLY A 83 -16.88 -25.23 19.37
N ASP A 84 -16.38 -26.13 18.52
CA ASP A 84 -16.75 -27.54 18.52
C ASP A 84 -15.58 -28.53 18.73
N GLU A 85 -14.32 -28.14 18.50
CA GLU A 85 -13.18 -28.95 18.97
C GLU A 85 -12.83 -28.57 20.41
N LEU A 86 -12.55 -27.29 20.66
CA LEU A 86 -12.11 -26.77 21.96
C LEU A 86 -13.28 -26.50 22.94
N LYS A 87 -14.53 -26.53 22.46
CA LYS A 87 -15.78 -26.29 23.23
C LYS A 87 -15.87 -24.91 23.90
N GLN A 88 -15.07 -23.93 23.47
CA GLN A 88 -14.99 -22.59 24.06
C GLN A 88 -16.07 -21.65 23.51
N LYS A 89 -17.34 -21.91 23.85
CA LYS A 89 -18.50 -21.25 23.22
C LYS A 89 -18.50 -19.71 23.30
N GLU A 90 -18.02 -19.11 24.39
CA GLU A 90 -17.91 -17.64 24.50
C GLU A 90 -16.91 -17.04 23.50
N PHE A 91 -15.75 -17.67 23.31
CA PHE A 91 -14.78 -17.22 22.31
C PHE A 91 -15.27 -17.53 20.89
N ALA A 92 -15.98 -18.65 20.68
CA ALA A 92 -16.60 -18.95 19.39
C ALA A 92 -17.64 -17.91 18.99
N LYS A 93 -18.42 -17.38 19.96
CA LYS A 93 -19.31 -16.24 19.72
C LYS A 93 -18.54 -14.99 19.28
N GLN A 94 -17.43 -14.65 19.96
CA GLN A 94 -16.60 -13.50 19.59
C GLN A 94 -15.99 -13.66 18.18
N VAL A 95 -15.59 -14.87 17.78
CA VAL A 95 -15.16 -15.16 16.40
C VAL A 95 -16.32 -15.06 15.40
N GLY A 96 -17.54 -15.41 15.79
CA GLY A 96 -18.76 -15.19 14.99
C GLY A 96 -19.13 -13.70 14.82
N ASP A 97 -18.95 -12.90 15.87
CA ASP A 97 -19.13 -11.44 15.82
C ASP A 97 -18.09 -10.82 14.86
N LEU A 98 -16.83 -11.29 14.89
CA LEU A 98 -15.76 -10.89 13.95
C LEU A 98 -16.03 -11.35 12.51
N PHE A 99 -16.51 -12.59 12.30
CA PHE A 99 -16.90 -13.09 10.98
C PHE A 99 -17.97 -12.20 10.34
N SER A 100 -19.00 -11.84 11.12
CA SER A 100 -20.11 -11.00 10.64
C SER A 100 -19.66 -9.57 10.30
N ALA A 101 -18.69 -9.03 11.05
CA ALA A 101 -18.05 -7.74 10.74
C ALA A 101 -17.20 -7.81 9.46
N GLN A 102 -16.43 -8.90 9.28
CA GLN A 102 -15.64 -9.13 8.07
C GLN A 102 -16.52 -9.29 6.81
N ASP A 103 -17.67 -9.97 6.93
CA ASP A 103 -18.62 -10.21 5.84
C ASP A 103 -19.30 -8.91 5.38
N THR A 104 -19.67 -8.07 6.35
CA THR A 104 -20.15 -6.71 6.11
C THR A 104 -19.10 -5.85 5.40
N PHE A 105 -17.83 -5.91 5.85
CA PHE A 105 -16.72 -5.20 5.23
C PHE A 105 -16.42 -5.72 3.80
N GLN A 106 -16.45 -7.03 3.58
CA GLN A 106 -16.23 -7.65 2.27
C GLN A 106 -17.30 -7.22 1.27
N SER A 107 -18.57 -7.20 1.70
CA SER A 107 -19.69 -6.71 0.89
C SER A 107 -19.51 -5.23 0.49
N GLN A 108 -19.22 -4.35 1.46
CA GLN A 108 -18.98 -2.92 1.20
C GLN A 108 -17.77 -2.68 0.29
N LEU A 109 -16.72 -3.51 0.39
CA LEU A 109 -15.54 -3.44 -0.45
C LEU A 109 -15.85 -3.87 -1.90
N VAL A 110 -16.68 -4.90 -2.11
CA VAL A 110 -17.14 -5.29 -3.45
C VAL A 110 -17.97 -4.20 -4.12
N ASP A 111 -18.85 -3.53 -3.38
CA ASP A 111 -19.62 -2.39 -3.90
C ASP A 111 -18.72 -1.20 -4.25
N LEU A 112 -17.74 -0.89 -3.38
CA LEU A 112 -16.73 0.13 -3.64
C LEU A 112 -15.88 -0.18 -4.88
N ILE A 113 -15.45 -1.44 -5.07
CA ILE A 113 -14.70 -1.86 -6.27
C ILE A 113 -15.52 -1.67 -7.54
N GLN A 114 -16.82 -2.01 -7.51
CA GLN A 114 -17.71 -1.82 -8.66
C GLN A 114 -17.87 -0.34 -9.02
N ALA A 115 -18.19 0.51 -8.02
CA ALA A 115 -18.34 1.94 -8.22
C ALA A 115 -17.02 2.60 -8.72
N TYR A 116 -15.89 2.22 -8.12
CA TYR A 116 -14.58 2.77 -8.50
C TYR A 116 -14.13 2.28 -9.87
N GLN A 117 -14.44 1.04 -10.26
CA GLN A 117 -14.18 0.56 -11.62
C GLN A 117 -15.01 1.31 -12.67
N ALA A 118 -16.29 1.59 -12.39
CA ALA A 118 -17.13 2.37 -13.28
C ALA A 118 -16.55 3.79 -13.49
N GLU A 119 -16.06 4.43 -12.43
CA GLU A 119 -15.41 5.75 -12.52
C GLU A 119 -14.08 5.70 -13.30
N VAL A 120 -13.25 4.66 -13.12
CA VAL A 120 -12.04 4.46 -13.93
C VAL A 120 -12.38 4.29 -15.43
N THR A 121 -13.43 3.53 -15.75
CA THR A 121 -13.92 3.40 -17.15
C THR A 121 -14.48 4.71 -17.68
N ARG A 122 -15.16 5.52 -16.84
CA ARG A 122 -15.64 6.86 -17.21
C ARG A 122 -14.47 7.79 -17.55
N MET A 123 -13.44 7.84 -16.69
CA MET A 123 -12.21 8.61 -16.95
C MET A 123 -11.48 8.16 -18.22
N GLN A 124 -11.48 6.85 -18.53
CA GLN A 124 -10.91 6.32 -19.78
C GLN A 124 -11.70 6.78 -21.01
N GLY A 125 -13.03 6.84 -20.93
CA GLY A 125 -13.89 7.37 -21.99
C GLY A 125 -13.73 8.88 -22.21
N ASP A 126 -13.56 9.66 -21.14
CA ASP A 126 -13.27 11.10 -21.21
C ASP A 126 -11.86 11.42 -21.76
N SER A 127 -10.99 10.41 -21.93
CA SER A 127 -9.59 10.56 -22.35
C SER A 127 -9.33 10.21 -23.82
N ALA A 128 -10.38 9.99 -24.63
CA ALA A 128 -10.33 9.41 -25.98
C ALA A 128 -11.01 10.28 -27.05
#